data_AF-A0A537NQC0-F1
#
_entry.id   AF-A0A537NQC0-F1
#
_cell.length_a   1.000
_cell.length_b   1.000
_cell.length_c   1.000
_cell.angle_alpha   90.00
_cell.angle_beta   90.00
_cell.angle_gamma   90.00
#
_symmetry.space_group_name_H-M   'P 1'
#
loop_
_entity.id
_entity.type
_entity.pdbx_description
1 polymer ?
#
loop_
_entity_poly.entity_id
_entity_poly.type
_entity_poly.pdbx_seq_one_letter_code
_entity_poly.pdbx_strand_id
1 'polypeptide(L)'
;WPYAWGLANAPDSPVKGKVGIAILPQGSGDGARHAAALGGQQLAVSKYSAHPKEAADLVRYLTGAAEQKRRAIKGSFNPTRKGLYGDQELLQALPFLKDFEAVLENAVARPSSVTGASYNRVSSEFVRAVHNTLAGQGTAQENLAGLEKMLQRISRNGRW
;
A
#
# COMPACT_ATOMS: atom_id res chain seq x y z
N TRP A 1 -2.86 -3.08 -6.45
CA TRP A 1 -3.26 -4.37 -5.85
C TRP A 1 -2.77 -5.48 -6.76
N PRO A 2 -1.68 -6.17 -6.43
CA PRO A 2 -1.01 -7.06 -7.38
C PRO A 2 -1.77 -8.37 -7.62
N TYR A 3 -2.61 -8.82 -6.67
CA TYR A 3 -3.49 -9.99 -6.88
C TYR A 3 -4.40 -9.83 -8.11
N ALA A 4 -4.76 -8.59 -8.45
CA ALA A 4 -5.65 -8.29 -9.58
C ALA A 4 -5.00 -8.68 -10.92
N TRP A 5 -3.67 -8.75 -11.01
CA TRP A 5 -2.98 -9.26 -12.19
C TRP A 5 -3.36 -10.71 -12.47
N GLY A 6 -3.34 -11.55 -11.44
CA GLY A 6 -3.70 -12.96 -11.53
C GLY A 6 -5.17 -13.14 -11.93
N LEU A 7 -6.08 -12.35 -11.35
CA LEU A 7 -7.50 -12.38 -11.71
C LEU A 7 -7.75 -11.88 -13.14
N ALA A 8 -7.14 -10.75 -13.52
CA ALA A 8 -7.30 -10.17 -14.85
C ALA A 8 -6.81 -11.08 -15.97
N ASN A 9 -5.81 -11.93 -15.68
CA ASN A 9 -5.22 -12.87 -16.65
C ASN A 9 -5.65 -14.33 -16.44
N ALA A 10 -6.64 -14.59 -15.58
CA ALA A 10 -7.20 -15.92 -15.38
C ALA A 10 -7.85 -16.46 -16.69
N PRO A 11 -7.94 -17.79 -16.89
CA PRO A 11 -8.51 -18.38 -18.10
C PRO A 11 -9.93 -17.92 -18.44
N ASP A 12 -10.74 -17.63 -17.42
CA ASP A 12 -12.14 -17.20 -17.51
C ASP A 12 -12.33 -15.67 -17.53
N SER A 13 -11.24 -14.89 -17.48
CA SER A 13 -11.31 -13.44 -17.49
C SER A 13 -11.62 -12.88 -18.89
N PRO A 14 -12.64 -12.01 -19.04
CA PRO A 14 -12.94 -11.36 -20.33
C PRO A 14 -11.85 -10.37 -20.78
N VAL A 15 -10.95 -9.97 -19.87
CA VAL A 15 -9.85 -9.03 -20.12
C VAL A 15 -8.48 -9.72 -20.13
N LYS A 16 -8.44 -11.06 -20.21
CA LYS A 16 -7.19 -11.83 -20.28
C LYS A 16 -6.30 -11.32 -21.40
N GLY A 17 -5.03 -11.00 -21.07
CA GLY A 17 -4.05 -10.48 -22.02
C GLY A 17 -4.30 -9.04 -22.48
N LYS A 18 -5.30 -8.34 -21.90
CA LYS A 18 -5.67 -6.95 -22.26
C LYS A 18 -5.37 -5.94 -21.15
N VAL A 19 -4.69 -6.36 -20.08
CA VAL A 19 -4.39 -5.52 -18.90
C VAL A 19 -2.89 -5.35 -18.75
N GLY A 20 -2.45 -4.10 -18.64
CA GLY A 20 -1.09 -3.71 -18.27
C GLY A 20 -1.04 -3.06 -16.89
N ILE A 21 0.17 -2.87 -16.36
CA ILE A 21 0.43 -2.11 -15.13
C ILE A 21 1.33 -0.93 -15.49
N ALA A 22 1.03 0.23 -14.91
CA ALA A 22 1.82 1.44 -15.03
C ALA A 22 1.81 2.20 -13.70
N ILE A 23 2.75 3.12 -13.55
CA ILE A 23 2.77 4.05 -12.41
C ILE A 23 1.55 4.99 -12.51
N LEU A 24 1.02 5.44 -11.37
CA LEU A 24 -0.07 6.41 -11.39
C LEU A 24 0.39 7.74 -12.02
N PRO A 25 -0.45 8.39 -12.83
CA PRO A 25 -0.15 9.73 -13.34
C PRO A 25 0.12 10.71 -12.20
N GLN A 26 1.03 11.66 -12.43
CA GLN A 26 1.24 12.77 -11.52
C GLN A 26 0.26 13.91 -11.82
N GLY A 27 0.04 14.79 -10.84
CA GLY A 27 -0.68 16.04 -11.06
C GLY A 27 0.15 17.07 -11.82
N SER A 28 -0.42 18.27 -11.98
CA SER A 28 0.28 19.45 -12.50
C SER A 28 0.68 20.41 -11.38
N GLY A 29 1.72 21.21 -11.60
CA GLY A 29 2.17 22.26 -10.68
C GLY A 29 3.51 21.97 -10.01
N ASP A 30 4.02 22.96 -9.29
CA ASP A 30 5.33 22.88 -8.65
C ASP A 30 5.37 21.75 -7.61
N GLY A 31 6.39 20.88 -7.72
CA GLY A 31 6.56 19.73 -6.84
C GLY A 31 5.64 18.55 -7.13
N ALA A 32 4.87 18.58 -8.22
CA ALA A 32 4.10 17.42 -8.68
C ALA A 32 5.06 16.25 -8.98
N ARG A 33 4.70 15.07 -8.46
CA ARG A 33 5.43 13.83 -8.66
C ARG A 33 4.47 12.66 -8.69
N HIS A 34 4.94 11.54 -9.23
CA HIS A 34 4.23 10.27 -9.08
C HIS A 34 4.10 9.91 -7.60
N ALA A 35 2.96 9.32 -7.24
CA ALA A 35 2.70 8.87 -5.88
C ALA A 35 1.89 7.58 -5.91
N ALA A 36 2.30 6.63 -5.08
CA ALA A 36 1.54 5.43 -4.78
C ALA A 36 1.33 5.34 -3.27
N ALA A 37 0.11 5.11 -2.78
CA ALA A 37 -0.10 4.89 -1.35
C ALA A 37 0.55 3.56 -0.94
N LEU A 38 1.51 3.60 -0.01
CA LEU A 38 2.15 2.40 0.50
C LEU A 38 1.11 1.57 1.29
N GLY A 39 0.94 0.34 0.84
CA GLY A 39 0.07 -0.66 1.45
C GLY A 39 0.85 -1.87 1.94
N GLY A 40 0.20 -3.03 1.86
CA GLY A 40 0.77 -4.30 2.29
C GLY A 40 0.26 -4.75 3.66
N GLN A 41 0.73 -5.92 4.07
CA GLN A 41 0.36 -6.57 5.32
C GLN A 41 1.62 -7.06 6.01
N GLN A 42 1.66 -6.91 7.32
CA GLN A 42 2.75 -7.40 8.16
C GLN A 42 2.25 -8.57 9.00
N LEU A 43 3.16 -9.48 9.35
CA LEU A 43 2.89 -10.55 10.31
C LEU A 43 3.54 -10.17 11.64
N ALA A 44 2.80 -10.31 12.73
CA ALA A 44 3.26 -10.01 14.08
C ALA A 44 2.93 -11.17 15.03
N VAL A 45 3.77 -11.36 16.04
CA VAL A 45 3.51 -12.32 17.11
C VAL A 45 2.75 -11.61 18.22
N SER A 46 1.66 -12.21 18.68
CA SER A 46 0.91 -11.69 19.83
C SER A 46 1.79 -11.64 21.08
N LYS A 47 1.77 -10.51 21.80
CA LYS A 47 2.42 -10.37 23.11
C LYS A 47 1.92 -11.40 24.14
N TYR A 48 0.70 -11.93 23.93
CA TYR A 48 0.02 -12.87 24.82
C TYR A 48 0.09 -14.33 24.32
N SER A 49 0.91 -14.62 23.31
CA SER A 49 1.03 -15.99 22.80
C SER A 49 1.53 -16.94 23.89
N ALA A 50 0.88 -18.09 24.06
CA ALA A 50 1.38 -19.19 24.87
C ALA A 50 2.63 -19.87 24.25
N HIS A 51 2.86 -19.65 22.95
CA HIS A 51 3.95 -20.24 22.16
C HIS A 51 4.67 -19.15 21.36
N PRO A 52 5.37 -18.20 22.01
CA PRO A 52 5.95 -17.05 21.32
C PRO A 52 7.13 -17.43 20.42
N LYS A 53 7.87 -18.49 20.73
CA LYS A 53 9.02 -18.95 19.92
C LYS A 53 8.54 -19.60 18.62
N GLU A 54 7.60 -20.53 18.72
CA GLU A 54 7.00 -21.25 17.61
C GLU A 54 6.23 -20.30 16.69
N ALA A 55 5.50 -19.34 17.27
CA ALA A 55 4.85 -18.29 16.50
C ALA A 55 5.87 -17.42 15.74
N ALA A 56 7.00 -17.08 16.36
CA ALA A 56 8.07 -16.34 15.69
C ALA A 56 8.71 -17.17 14.55
N ASP A 57 8.91 -18.47 14.74
CA ASP A 57 9.42 -19.36 13.71
C ASP A 57 8.45 -19.48 12.53
N LEU A 58 7.14 -19.55 12.79
CA LEU A 58 6.13 -19.49 11.73
C LEU A 58 6.20 -18.16 10.95
N VAL A 59 6.31 -17.02 11.64
CA VAL A 59 6.46 -15.72 10.97
C VAL A 59 7.74 -15.68 10.13
N ARG A 60 8.87 -16.21 10.62
CA ARG A 60 10.12 -16.31 9.86
C ARG A 60 9.94 -17.18 8.62
N TYR A 61 9.28 -18.33 8.74
CA TYR A 61 8.98 -19.21 7.61
C TYR A 61 8.11 -18.50 6.56
N LEU A 62 6.98 -17.90 6.99
CA LEU A 62 6.03 -17.23 6.10
C LEU A 62 6.60 -16.00 5.39
N THR A 63 7.62 -15.37 5.98
CA THR A 63 8.34 -14.24 5.40
C THR A 63 9.67 -14.62 4.73
N GLY A 64 9.98 -15.92 4.67
CA GLY A 64 11.14 -16.48 3.97
C GLY A 64 11.03 -16.34 2.45
N ALA A 65 12.17 -16.36 1.76
CA ALA A 65 12.22 -16.15 0.31
C ALA A 65 11.41 -17.21 -0.46
N ALA A 66 11.51 -18.48 -0.08
CA ALA A 66 10.79 -19.58 -0.73
C ALA A 66 9.26 -19.41 -0.65
N GLU A 67 8.74 -19.10 0.54
CA GLU A 67 7.29 -18.93 0.71
C GLU A 67 6.78 -17.66 0.03
N GLN A 68 7.53 -16.55 0.10
CA GLN A 68 7.16 -15.34 -0.64
C GLN A 68 7.17 -15.56 -2.16
N LYS A 69 8.14 -16.30 -2.69
CA LYS A 69 8.18 -16.70 -4.11
C LYS A 69 6.97 -17.55 -4.50
N ARG A 70 6.64 -18.57 -3.70
CA ARG A 70 5.45 -19.41 -3.90
C ARG A 70 4.17 -18.57 -3.94
N ARG A 71 3.99 -17.66 -3.00
CA ARG A 71 2.82 -16.76 -2.92
C ARG A 71 2.74 -15.79 -4.09
N ALA A 72 3.88 -15.28 -4.55
CA ALA A 72 3.94 -14.46 -5.75
C ALA A 72 3.47 -15.25 -6.97
N ILE A 73 4.04 -16.43 -7.24
CA ILE A 73 3.65 -17.25 -8.41
C ILE A 73 2.17 -17.67 -8.34
N LYS A 74 1.70 -18.11 -7.18
CA LYS A 74 0.34 -18.66 -7.04
C LYS A 74 -0.76 -17.62 -6.91
N GLY A 75 -0.47 -16.46 -6.32
CA GLY A 75 -1.48 -15.46 -5.97
C GLY A 75 -1.17 -14.05 -6.45
N SER A 76 -0.09 -13.87 -7.23
CA SER A 76 0.39 -12.56 -7.66
C SER A 76 0.59 -11.58 -6.48
N PHE A 77 1.03 -12.08 -5.33
CA PHE A 77 1.37 -11.24 -4.18
C PHE A 77 2.81 -10.73 -4.30
N ASN A 78 3.00 -9.42 -4.30
CA ASN A 78 4.33 -8.84 -4.42
C ASN A 78 5.22 -9.22 -3.23
N PRO A 79 6.46 -9.69 -3.49
CA PRO A 79 7.41 -9.95 -2.43
C PRO A 79 7.84 -8.66 -1.70
N THR A 80 8.22 -8.81 -0.44
CA THR A 80 8.85 -7.75 0.38
C THR A 80 10.36 -7.88 0.45
N ARG A 81 10.94 -8.92 -0.17
CA ARG A 81 12.40 -9.12 -0.25
C ARG A 81 12.93 -8.63 -1.59
N LYS A 82 13.84 -7.65 -1.58
CA LYS A 82 14.42 -7.06 -2.80
C LYS A 82 15.01 -8.11 -3.75
N GLY A 83 15.72 -9.11 -3.21
CA GLY A 83 16.34 -10.17 -4.01
C GLY A 83 15.37 -11.00 -4.87
N LEU A 84 14.07 -11.02 -4.56
CA LEU A 84 13.08 -11.75 -5.35
C LEU A 84 12.64 -11.01 -6.63
N TYR A 85 12.92 -9.71 -6.76
CA TYR A 85 12.57 -8.95 -7.96
C TYR A 85 13.50 -9.25 -9.16
N GLY A 86 14.67 -9.87 -8.91
CA GLY A 86 15.58 -10.36 -9.95
C GLY A 86 15.45 -11.87 -10.25
N ASP A 87 14.58 -12.59 -9.55
CA ASP A 87 14.41 -14.03 -9.73
C ASP A 87 13.76 -14.34 -11.08
N GLN A 88 14.43 -15.14 -11.91
CA GLN A 88 14.01 -15.38 -13.30
C GLN A 88 12.67 -16.12 -13.39
N GLU A 89 12.38 -17.04 -12.48
CA GLU A 89 11.10 -17.76 -12.45
C GLU A 89 9.96 -16.80 -12.08
N LEU A 90 10.19 -15.88 -11.14
CA LEU A 90 9.23 -14.83 -10.82
C LEU A 90 8.99 -13.87 -11.98
N LEU A 91 10.02 -13.45 -12.69
CA LEU A 91 9.88 -12.54 -13.83
C LEU A 91 9.19 -13.21 -15.03
N GLN A 92 9.33 -14.52 -15.18
CA GLN A 92 8.59 -15.30 -16.18
C GLN A 92 7.11 -15.42 -15.80
N ALA A 93 6.80 -15.70 -14.53
CA ALA A 93 5.43 -15.84 -14.06
C ALA A 93 4.69 -14.49 -13.94
N LEU A 94 5.39 -13.44 -13.54
CA LEU A 94 4.86 -12.11 -13.27
C LEU A 94 5.72 -11.03 -13.95
N PRO A 95 5.63 -10.87 -15.28
CA PRO A 95 6.46 -9.93 -16.03
C PRO A 95 6.36 -8.48 -15.53
N PHE A 96 5.21 -8.10 -14.97
CA PHE A 96 4.98 -6.76 -14.40
C PHE A 96 5.90 -6.40 -13.23
N LEU A 97 6.54 -7.39 -12.58
CA LEU A 97 7.45 -7.11 -11.46
C LEU A 97 8.66 -6.28 -11.88
N LYS A 98 9.04 -6.31 -13.17
CA LYS A 98 10.10 -5.46 -13.74
C LYS A 98 9.84 -3.97 -13.53
N ASP A 99 8.58 -3.56 -13.64
CA ASP A 99 8.17 -2.17 -13.54
C ASP A 99 7.85 -1.77 -12.09
N PHE A 100 7.86 -2.73 -11.16
CA PHE A 100 7.35 -2.52 -9.80
C PHE A 100 8.37 -1.87 -8.86
N GLU A 101 9.68 -1.93 -9.16
CA GLU A 101 10.70 -1.21 -8.36
C GLU A 101 10.44 0.30 -8.38
N ALA A 102 10.17 0.87 -9.57
CA ALA A 102 9.82 2.29 -9.71
C ALA A 102 8.53 2.67 -8.95
N VAL A 103 7.55 1.76 -8.86
CA VAL A 103 6.34 1.97 -8.05
C VAL A 103 6.67 2.05 -6.56
N LEU A 104 7.58 1.21 -6.07
CA LEU A 104 7.99 1.20 -4.66
C LEU A 104 8.81 2.44 -4.29
N GLU A 105 9.67 2.94 -5.19
CA GLU A 105 10.42 4.18 -4.98
C GLU A 105 9.51 5.41 -4.83
N ASN A 106 8.36 5.40 -5.48
CA ASN A 106 7.36 6.48 -5.40
C ASN A 106 6.27 6.21 -4.35
N ALA A 107 6.41 5.16 -3.54
CA ALA A 107 5.43 4.81 -2.53
C ALA A 107 5.52 5.76 -1.33
N VAL A 108 4.37 6.31 -0.90
CA VAL A 108 4.25 7.21 0.23
C VAL A 108 3.49 6.52 1.35
N ALA A 109 4.14 6.38 2.51
CA ALA A 109 3.50 5.87 3.70
C ALA A 109 2.45 6.86 4.22
N ARG A 110 1.28 6.34 4.60
CA ARG A 110 0.31 7.10 5.38
C ARG A 110 0.92 7.40 6.77
N PRO A 111 0.52 8.49 7.45
CA PRO A 111 1.21 8.99 8.64
C PRO A 111 0.88 8.17 9.92
N SER A 112 0.77 6.84 9.83
CA SER A 112 0.40 5.98 10.97
C SER A 112 1.42 6.02 12.08
N SER A 113 2.72 6.06 11.76
CA SER A 113 3.78 6.10 12.77
C SER A 113 3.78 7.41 13.56
N VAL A 114 3.57 8.53 12.88
CA VAL A 114 3.55 9.86 13.51
C VAL A 114 2.27 10.05 14.32
N THR A 115 1.13 9.67 13.77
CA THR A 115 -0.18 9.90 14.42
C THR A 115 -0.55 8.85 15.46
N GLY A 116 0.15 7.71 15.49
CA GLY A 116 0.00 6.68 16.51
C GLY A 116 -1.44 6.25 16.73
N ALA A 117 -1.88 6.26 17.99
CA ALA A 117 -3.26 5.91 18.38
C ALA A 117 -4.32 6.81 17.74
N SER A 118 -3.95 8.01 17.29
CA SER A 118 -4.85 8.96 16.62
C SER A 118 -5.01 8.70 15.12
N TYR A 119 -4.28 7.73 14.54
CA TYR A 119 -4.28 7.48 13.09
C TYR A 119 -5.69 7.30 12.51
N ASN A 120 -6.53 6.50 13.15
CA ASN A 120 -7.91 6.28 12.67
C ASN A 120 -8.72 7.57 12.64
N ARG A 121 -8.55 8.44 13.65
CA ARG A 121 -9.22 9.74 13.70
C ARG A 121 -8.71 10.65 12.59
N VAL A 122 -7.39 10.76 12.42
CA VAL A 122 -6.76 11.53 11.34
C VAL A 122 -7.25 11.06 9.97
N SER A 123 -7.27 9.74 9.75
CA SER A 123 -7.74 9.16 8.49
C SER A 123 -9.21 9.47 8.22
N SER A 124 -10.07 9.40 9.23
CA SER A 124 -11.49 9.73 9.09
C SER A 124 -11.73 11.21 8.75
N GLU A 125 -10.99 12.13 9.37
CA GLU A 125 -11.07 13.56 9.03
C GLU A 125 -10.58 13.82 7.61
N PHE A 126 -9.46 13.21 7.22
CA PHE A 126 -8.91 13.33 5.86
C PHE A 126 -9.91 12.83 4.80
N VAL A 127 -10.45 11.61 4.99
CA VAL A 127 -11.42 11.02 4.05
C VAL A 127 -12.67 11.89 3.93
N ARG A 128 -13.15 12.46 5.04
CA ARG A 128 -14.33 13.35 5.02
C ARG A 128 -14.09 14.61 4.20
N ALA A 129 -12.96 15.29 4.40
CA ALA A 129 -12.63 16.50 3.65
C ALA A 129 -12.49 16.22 2.14
N VAL A 130 -11.84 15.10 1.78
CA VAL A 130 -11.74 14.65 0.38
C VAL A 130 -13.12 14.33 -0.19
N HIS A 131 -13.94 13.56 0.55
CA HIS A 131 -15.29 13.20 0.13
C HIS A 131 -16.16 14.43 -0.13
N ASN A 132 -16.19 15.39 0.80
CA ASN A 132 -16.97 16.62 0.65
C ASN A 132 -16.55 17.40 -0.61
N THR A 133 -15.24 17.50 -0.86
CA THR A 133 -14.69 18.15 -2.06
C THR A 133 -15.17 17.45 -3.33
N LEU A 134 -15.08 16.12 -3.39
CA LEU A 134 -15.51 15.32 -4.54
C LEU A 134 -17.04 15.32 -4.73
N ALA A 135 -17.79 15.50 -3.63
CA ALA A 135 -19.25 15.57 -3.63
C ALA A 135 -19.79 16.99 -3.94
N GLY A 136 -18.91 17.98 -4.18
CA GLY A 136 -19.31 19.37 -4.42
C GLY A 136 -19.81 20.12 -3.17
N GLN A 137 -19.54 19.58 -1.98
CA GLN A 137 -19.91 20.19 -0.71
C GLN A 137 -18.79 21.14 -0.24
N GLY A 138 -18.75 22.33 -0.84
CA GLY A 138 -17.69 23.32 -0.64
C GLY A 138 -16.48 23.09 -1.54
N THR A 139 -15.59 24.08 -1.59
CA THR A 139 -14.38 24.03 -2.41
C THR A 139 -13.28 23.18 -1.76
N ALA A 140 -12.32 22.72 -2.55
CA ALA A 140 -11.13 22.05 -2.04
C ALA A 140 -10.37 22.93 -1.03
N GLN A 141 -10.27 24.24 -1.30
CA GLN A 141 -9.60 25.20 -0.42
C GLN A 141 -10.28 25.27 0.95
N GLU A 142 -11.60 25.41 0.99
CA GLU A 142 -12.36 25.48 2.26
C GLU A 142 -12.27 24.18 3.05
N ASN A 143 -12.49 23.03 2.38
CA ASN A 143 -12.47 21.72 3.02
C ASN A 143 -11.09 21.37 3.57
N LEU A 144 -10.01 21.67 2.83
CA LEU A 144 -8.64 21.41 3.28
C LEU A 144 -8.19 22.38 4.39
N ALA A 145 -8.61 23.65 4.35
CA ALA A 145 -8.37 24.58 5.46
C ALA A 145 -9.10 24.15 6.75
N GLY A 146 -10.31 23.62 6.61
CA GLY A 146 -11.04 23.00 7.74
C GLY A 146 -10.32 21.77 8.28
N LEU A 147 -9.84 20.91 7.39
CA LEU A 147 -9.05 19.73 7.75
C LEU A 147 -7.78 20.12 8.51
N GLU A 148 -7.02 21.10 8.04
CA GLU A 148 -5.79 21.56 8.70
C GLU A 148 -6.06 21.96 10.17
N LYS A 149 -7.07 22.80 10.41
CA LYS A 149 -7.48 23.20 11.78
C LYS A 149 -7.84 21.99 12.64
N MET A 150 -8.50 21.00 12.06
CA MET A 150 -8.84 19.77 12.77
C MET A 150 -7.60 18.93 13.11
N LEU A 151 -6.66 18.77 12.18
CA LEU A 151 -5.44 18.02 12.40
C LEU A 151 -4.53 18.71 13.44
N GLN A 152 -4.47 20.04 13.45
CA GLN A 152 -3.80 20.80 14.50
C GLN A 152 -4.42 20.52 15.87
N ARG A 153 -5.75 20.47 15.96
CA ARG A 153 -6.45 20.12 17.20
C ARG A 153 -6.16 18.68 17.65
N ILE A 154 -6.20 17.71 16.73
CA ILE A 154 -5.91 16.30 17.03
C ILE A 154 -4.48 16.14 17.54
N SER A 155 -3.53 16.79 16.87
CA SER A 155 -2.11 16.75 17.21
C SER A 155 -1.73 17.62 18.40
N ARG A 156 -2.67 18.26 19.12
CA ARG A 156 -2.36 19.21 20.21
C ARG A 156 -1.34 20.29 19.78
N ASN A 157 -1.54 20.82 18.57
CA ASN A 157 -0.68 21.77 17.84
C ASN A 157 0.70 21.18 17.46
N GLY A 158 0.71 20.02 16.81
CA GLY A 158 1.93 19.38 16.29
C GLY A 158 2.68 18.47 17.27
N ARG A 159 2.14 18.27 18.47
CA ARG A 159 2.59 17.32 19.50
C ARG A 159 1.80 16.02 19.39
N TRP A 160 2.07 15.28 18.32
CA TRP A 160 1.51 13.94 18.10
C TRP A 160 1.84 12.98 19.25
#